data_AF-A0A7X7WLL5-F1
#
_entry.id   AF-A0A7X7WLL5-F1
#
_cell.length_a   1.000
_cell.length_b   1.000
_cell.length_c   1.000
_cell.angle_alpha   90.00
_cell.angle_beta   90.00
_cell.angle_gamma   90.00
#
_symmetry.space_group_name_H-M   'P 1'
#
loop_
_entity.id
_entity.type
_entity.pdbx_description
1 polymer ?
#
loop_
_entity_poly.entity_id
_entity_poly.type
_entity_poly.pdbx_seq_one_letter_code
_entity_poly.pdbx_strand_id
1 'polypeptide(L)'
;MKSTSLHDLVPVRIVTRWEEISTPGGIKIDLKIPRFRNEKFARWFLPAGKSPYITLHLDVRGSAVWQRIDGNKTLEQIAEELKDVLGENALTRTGDYCSRLYANGYITFRQLQD
;
A
#
# COMPACT_ATOMS: atom_id res chain seq x y z
N MET A 1 20.09 13.83 -13.77
CA MET A 1 19.21 13.09 -12.85
C MET A 1 17.79 13.43 -13.26
N LYS A 2 17.00 12.47 -13.77
CA LYS A 2 15.62 12.76 -14.17
C LYS A 2 14.87 13.18 -12.91
N SER A 3 14.36 14.39 -12.87
CA SER A 3 13.40 14.82 -11.84
C SER A 3 12.13 14.00 -12.06
N THR A 4 12.03 12.83 -11.43
CA THR A 4 10.79 12.06 -11.47
C THR A 4 9.76 12.84 -10.68
N SER A 5 8.87 13.51 -11.41
CA SER A 5 7.75 14.23 -10.83
C SER A 5 6.81 13.24 -10.15
N LEU A 6 6.11 13.69 -9.11
CA LEU A 6 5.14 12.89 -8.36
C LEU A 6 4.17 12.15 -9.28
N HIS A 7 3.76 12.79 -10.37
CA HIS A 7 2.81 12.29 -11.36
C HIS A 7 3.24 10.98 -12.01
N ASP A 8 4.54 10.84 -12.31
CA ASP A 8 5.08 9.73 -13.08
C ASP A 8 5.36 8.48 -12.23
N LEU A 9 5.37 8.61 -10.90
CA LEU A 9 5.73 7.51 -10.00
C LEU A 9 4.77 6.34 -10.14
N VAL A 10 5.32 5.14 -10.33
CA VAL A 10 4.52 3.90 -10.44
C VAL A 10 4.68 3.10 -9.15
N PRO A 11 3.69 3.11 -8.24
CA PRO A 11 3.74 2.31 -7.03
C PRO A 11 3.62 0.81 -7.36
N VAL A 12 4.40 -0.02 -6.68
CA VAL A 12 4.43 -1.47 -6.81
C VAL A 12 4.28 -2.09 -5.43
N ARG A 13 3.30 -2.99 -5.25
CA ARG A 13 3.07 -3.65 -3.96
C ARG A 13 4.23 -4.60 -3.62
N ILE A 14 4.82 -4.43 -2.43
CA ILE A 14 5.73 -5.43 -1.85
C ILE A 14 4.93 -6.44 -1.04
N VAL A 15 3.96 -5.96 -0.24
CA VAL A 15 3.07 -6.84 0.51
C VAL A 15 2.06 -7.48 -0.42
N THR A 16 2.13 -8.81 -0.53
CA THR A 16 1.26 -9.60 -1.41
C THR A 16 0.05 -10.19 -0.69
N ARG A 17 0.10 -10.30 0.65
CA ARG A 17 -1.00 -10.84 1.46
C ARG A 17 -1.83 -9.71 2.06
N TRP A 18 -3.09 -9.66 1.67
CA TRP A 18 -4.07 -8.71 2.19
C TRP A 18 -5.47 -9.32 2.11
N GLU A 19 -6.37 -8.83 2.94
CA GLU A 19 -7.76 -9.24 2.99
C GLU A 19 -8.66 -8.05 2.70
N GLU A 20 -9.74 -8.31 1.96
CA GLU A 20 -10.78 -7.33 1.71
C GLU A 20 -11.91 -7.50 2.72
N ILE A 21 -12.33 -6.38 3.32
CA ILE A 21 -13.37 -6.33 4.33
C ILE A 21 -14.46 -5.37 3.85
N SER A 22 -15.60 -5.92 3.46
CA SER A 22 -16.78 -5.13 3.11
C SER A 22 -17.40 -4.54 4.36
N THR A 23 -17.54 -3.21 4.41
CA THR A 23 -18.20 -2.50 5.51
C THR A 23 -19.36 -1.65 4.98
N PRO A 24 -20.31 -1.24 5.83
CA PRO A 24 -21.40 -0.33 5.40
C PRO A 24 -20.90 0.99 4.81
N GLY A 25 -19.69 1.43 5.18
CA GLY A 25 -19.06 2.64 4.66
C GLY A 25 -18.14 2.42 3.44
N GLY A 26 -18.13 1.22 2.85
CA GLY A 26 -17.29 0.87 1.71
C GLY A 26 -16.30 -0.27 2.01
N ILE A 27 -15.37 -0.46 1.09
CA ILE A 27 -14.36 -1.52 1.19
C ILE A 27 -13.18 -1.05 2.04
N LYS A 28 -12.74 -1.89 2.99
CA LYS A 28 -11.50 -1.74 3.73
C LYS A 28 -10.54 -2.88 3.42
N ILE A 29 -9.25 -2.59 3.51
CA ILE A 29 -8.19 -3.56 3.21
C ILE A 29 -7.32 -3.74 4.45
N ASP A 30 -7.10 -5.01 4.80
CA ASP A 30 -6.22 -5.42 5.89
C ASP A 30 -4.94 -6.03 5.32
N LEU A 31 -3.81 -5.34 5.44
CA LEU A 31 -2.52 -5.87 4.98
C LEU A 31 -1.94 -6.82 6.03
N LYS A 32 -1.46 -7.99 5.60
CA LYS A 32 -0.79 -8.96 6.49
C LYS A 32 0.72 -8.84 6.36
N ILE A 33 1.31 -8.06 7.26
CA ILE A 33 2.74 -7.77 7.27
C ILE A 33 3.46 -8.82 8.13
N PRO A 34 4.43 -9.58 7.59
CA PRO A 34 5.17 -10.54 8.39
C PRO A 34 6.02 -9.80 9.44
N ARG A 35 5.96 -10.26 10.70
CA ARG A 35 6.74 -9.68 11.81
C ARG A 35 8.25 -9.84 11.62
N PHE A 36 8.64 -10.85 10.86
CA PHE A 36 10.01 -11.16 10.52
C PHE A 36 10.12 -11.30 9.00
N ARG A 37 11.13 -10.67 8.40
CA ARG A 37 11.45 -10.88 6.97
C ARG A 37 11.69 -12.35 6.63
N ASN A 38 12.20 -13.12 7.59
CA ASN A 38 12.47 -14.54 7.39
C ASN A 38 11.46 -15.37 8.20
N GLU A 39 10.51 -16.00 7.49
CA GLU A 39 9.47 -16.86 8.08
C GLU A 39 10.06 -18.02 8.90
N LYS A 40 11.27 -18.48 8.57
CA LYS A 40 11.97 -19.53 9.33
C LYS A 40 12.41 -19.05 10.71
N PHE A 41 12.88 -17.80 10.81
CA PHE A 41 13.22 -17.18 12.10
C PHE A 41 11.97 -16.87 12.93
N ALA A 42 10.87 -16.50 12.27
CA ALA A 42 9.59 -16.29 12.95
C ALA A 42 9.17 -17.52 13.75
N ARG A 43 9.29 -18.72 13.17
CA ARG A 43 8.92 -19.98 13.83
C ARG A 43 9.74 -20.29 15.08
N TRP A 44 10.99 -19.82 15.15
CA TRP A 44 11.89 -20.11 16.28
C TRP A 44 11.86 -19.03 17.36
N PHE A 45 11.66 -17.76 17.00
CA PHE A 45 11.65 -16.63 17.94
C PHE A 45 10.26 -16.22 18.43
N LEU A 46 9.17 -16.62 17.75
CA LEU A 46 7.83 -16.31 18.22
C LEU A 46 7.41 -17.27 19.36
N PRO A 47 6.92 -16.73 20.49
CA PRO A 47 6.29 -17.57 21.50
C PRO A 47 5.09 -18.31 20.89
N ALA A 48 4.90 -19.56 21.30
CA ALA A 48 3.80 -20.39 20.83
C ALA A 48 2.46 -19.65 20.99
N GLY A 49 1.69 -19.57 19.91
CA GLY A 49 0.38 -18.93 19.87
C GLY A 49 0.34 -17.46 19.41
N LYS A 50 1.48 -16.79 19.18
CA LYS A 50 1.47 -15.45 18.54
C LYS A 50 1.41 -15.56 17.02
N SER A 51 0.53 -14.77 16.40
CA SER A 51 0.45 -14.66 14.94
C SER A 51 1.80 -14.16 14.36
N PRO A 52 2.32 -14.80 13.31
CA PRO A 52 3.52 -14.35 12.61
C PRO A 52 3.29 -13.08 11.77
N TYR A 53 2.05 -12.59 11.67
CA TYR A 53 1.68 -11.39 10.92
C TYR A 53 1.12 -10.30 11.84
N ILE A 54 1.46 -9.05 11.53
CA ILE A 54 0.76 -7.85 12.01
C ILE A 54 -0.25 -7.46 10.94
N THR A 55 -1.46 -7.13 11.36
CA THR A 55 -2.49 -6.59 10.47
C THR A 55 -2.40 -5.07 10.46
N LEU A 56 -2.21 -4.47 9.29
CA LEU A 56 -2.36 -3.03 9.09
C LEU A 56 -3.72 -2.76 8.46
N HIS A 57 -4.56 -2.05 9.19
CA HIS A 57 -5.91 -1.68 8.75
C HIS A 57 -5.85 -0.39 7.92
N LEU A 58 -6.26 -0.47 6.66
CA LEU A 58 -6.40 0.70 5.82
C LEU A 58 -7.79 1.32 5.97
N ASP A 59 -7.87 2.64 5.90
CA ASP A 59 -9.14 3.36 5.84
C ASP A 59 -9.78 3.18 4.45
N VAL A 60 -11.04 3.60 4.28
CA VAL A 60 -11.77 3.39 3.01
C VAL A 60 -11.06 4.05 1.82
N ARG A 61 -10.51 5.26 2.01
CA ARG A 61 -9.80 5.99 0.96
C ARG A 61 -8.46 5.33 0.63
N GLY A 62 -7.68 5.00 1.65
CA GLY A 62 -6.42 4.29 1.48
C GLY A 62 -6.58 2.90 0.87
N SER A 63 -7.68 2.23 1.20
CA SER A 63 -8.06 0.94 0.61
C SER A 63 -8.35 1.07 -0.89
N ALA A 64 -9.07 2.11 -1.30
CA ALA A 64 -9.32 2.39 -2.70
C ALA A 64 -8.02 2.67 -3.47
N VAL A 65 -7.11 3.47 -2.90
CA VAL A 65 -5.77 3.69 -3.47
C VAL A 65 -5.02 2.37 -3.57
N TRP A 66 -4.95 1.60 -2.48
CA TRP A 66 -4.26 0.31 -2.45
C TRP A 66 -4.76 -0.62 -3.55
N GLN A 67 -6.08 -0.76 -3.73
CA GLN A 67 -6.69 -1.61 -4.76
C GLN A 67 -6.29 -1.21 -6.19
N ARG A 68 -5.95 0.06 -6.44
CA ARG A 68 -5.50 0.56 -7.75
C ARG A 68 -3.99 0.45 -8.00
N ILE A 69 -3.19 0.14 -6.97
CA ILE A 69 -1.77 -0.16 -7.13
C ILE A 69 -1.62 -1.53 -7.81
N ASP A 70 -1.51 -1.54 -9.13
CA ASP A 70 -1.31 -2.75 -9.95
C ASP A 70 0.16 -2.95 -10.37
N GLY A 71 1.03 -2.01 -9.99
CA GLY A 71 2.43 -2.00 -10.39
C GLY A 71 2.68 -1.36 -11.76
N ASN A 72 1.66 -0.94 -12.50
CA ASN A 72 1.79 -0.36 -13.85
C ASN A 72 1.29 1.09 -13.92
N LYS A 73 0.21 1.41 -13.21
CA LYS A 73 -0.39 2.75 -13.20
C LYS A 73 0.49 3.75 -12.45
N THR A 74 0.53 4.98 -12.96
CA THR A 74 1.18 6.10 -12.29
C THR A 74 0.31 6.67 -11.16
N LEU A 75 0.89 7.46 -10.25
CA LEU A 75 0.13 8.16 -9.22
C LEU A 75 -0.93 9.10 -9.80
N GLU A 76 -0.67 9.73 -10.95
CA GLU A 76 -1.64 10.55 -11.66
C GLU A 76 -2.85 9.74 -12.13
N GLN A 77 -2.62 8.60 -12.78
CA GLN A 77 -3.70 7.73 -13.25
C GLN A 77 -4.56 7.21 -12.08
N ILE A 78 -3.91 6.80 -10.98
CA ILE A 78 -4.62 6.34 -9.78
C ILE A 78 -5.45 7.48 -9.17
N ALA A 79 -4.88 8.69 -9.09
CA ALA A 79 -5.56 9.84 -8.54
C ALA A 79 -6.76 10.29 -9.40
N GLU A 80 -6.64 10.21 -10.72
CA GLU A 80 -7.73 10.52 -11.64
C GLU A 80 -8.88 9.52 -11.51
N GLU A 81 -8.59 8.22 -11.44
CA GLU A 81 -9.60 7.18 -11.19
C GLU A 81 -10.31 7.32 -9.84
N LEU A 82 -9.65 7.93 -8.86
CA LEU A 82 -10.16 8.09 -7.50
C LEU A 82 -10.57 9.53 -7.18
N LYS A 83 -10.72 10.39 -8.19
CA LYS A 83 -11.00 11.81 -8.00
C LYS A 83 -12.31 12.04 -7.24
N ASP A 84 -13.36 11.27 -7.52
CA ASP A 84 -14.63 11.33 -6.80
C ASP A 84 -14.52 10.91 -5.32
N VAL A 85 -13.58 10.01 -5.01
CA VAL A 85 -13.38 9.47 -3.65
C VAL A 85 -12.44 10.35 -2.82
N LEU A 86 -11.41 10.91 -3.45
CA LEU A 86 -10.34 11.66 -2.81
C LEU A 86 -10.53 13.19 -2.88
N GLY A 87 -11.38 13.69 -3.79
CA GLY A 87 -11.67 15.10 -4.01
C GLY A 87 -10.61 15.83 -4.83
N GLU A 88 -10.65 17.17 -4.80
CA GLU A 88 -9.78 18.03 -5.64
C GLU A 88 -8.28 17.81 -5.46
N ASN A 89 -7.85 17.33 -4.28
CA ASN A 89 -6.45 17.05 -3.96
C ASN A 89 -6.09 15.56 -4.12
N ALA A 90 -6.73 14.85 -5.08
CA ALA A 90 -6.57 13.42 -5.25
C ALA A 90 -5.11 12.99 -5.47
N LEU A 91 -4.34 13.74 -6.29
CA LEU A 91 -2.94 13.42 -6.56
C LEU A 91 -2.08 13.53 -5.31
N THR A 92 -2.14 14.66 -4.61
CA THR A 92 -1.38 14.88 -3.37
C THR A 92 -1.73 13.83 -2.32
N ARG A 93 -3.03 13.54 -2.13
CA ARG A 93 -3.49 12.51 -1.18
C ARG A 93 -3.01 11.11 -1.54
N THR A 94 -3.04 10.76 -2.83
CA THR A 94 -2.53 9.47 -3.33
C THR A 94 -1.01 9.39 -3.11
N GLY A 95 -0.29 10.48 -3.38
CA GLY A 95 1.15 10.61 -3.14
C GLY A 95 1.53 10.48 -1.67
N ASP A 96 0.84 11.19 -0.77
CA ASP A 96 1.06 11.11 0.68
C ASP A 96 0.81 9.68 1.18
N TYR A 97 -0.25 9.05 0.71
CA TYR A 97 -0.58 7.68 1.08
C TYR A 97 0.50 6.70 0.64
N CYS A 98 0.90 6.75 -0.64
CA CYS A 98 1.95 5.92 -1.18
C CYS A 98 3.30 6.19 -0.49
N SER A 99 3.61 7.44 -0.16
CA SER A 99 4.84 7.80 0.57
C SER A 99 4.88 7.17 1.96
N ARG A 100 3.76 7.15 2.69
CA ARG A 100 3.66 6.48 4.00
C ARG A 100 3.83 4.96 3.88
N LEU A 101 3.22 4.35 2.86
CA LEU A 101 3.40 2.92 2.60
C LEU A 101 4.85 2.59 2.21
N TYR A 102 5.47 3.43 1.40
CA TYR A 102 6.87 3.31 0.98
C TYR A 102 7.84 3.44 2.15
N ALA A 103 7.65 4.46 3.00
CA ALA A 103 8.49 4.68 4.18
C ALA A 103 8.48 3.51 5.16
N ASN A 104 7.40 2.72 5.19
CA ASN A 104 7.28 1.51 6.00
C ASN A 104 7.65 0.22 5.24
N GLY A 105 8.04 0.32 3.96
CA GLY A 105 8.46 -0.82 3.13
C GLY A 105 7.33 -1.72 2.64
N TYR A 106 6.08 -1.23 2.60
CA TYR A 106 4.93 -2.01 2.15
C TYR A 106 4.72 -1.97 0.63
N ILE A 107 5.21 -0.90 0.00
CA ILE A 107 5.30 -0.72 -1.44
C ILE A 107 6.69 -0.21 -1.81
N THR A 108 7.04 -0.30 -3.09
CA THR A 108 8.14 0.44 -3.69
C THR A 108 7.63 1.26 -4.86
N PHE A 109 8.48 2.09 -5.46
CA PHE A 109 8.22 2.72 -6.74
C PHE A 109 9.12 2.10 -7.79
N ARG A 110 8.59 1.80 -8.98
CA ARG A 110 9.34 1.15 -10.05
C ARG A 110 10.63 1.89 -10.39
N GLN A 111 10.59 3.22 -10.36
CA GLN A 111 11.73 4.11 -10.63
C GLN A 111 12.81 4.12 -9.55
N LEU A 112 12.54 3.51 -8.39
CA LEU A 112 13.49 3.39 -7.27
C LEU A 112 14.01 1.94 -7.12
N GLN A 113 13.70 1.06 -8.07
CA GLN A 113 14.18 -0.33 -8.07
C GLN A 113 15.51 -0.50 -8.84
N ASP A 114 16.16 0.59 -9.24
CA ASP A 114 17.52 0.61 -9.82
C ASP A 114 18.61 0.16 -8.82
#